data_AF-A0A318LLQ0-F1
#
_entry.id   AF-A0A318LLQ0-F1
#
_cell.length_a   1.000
_cell.length_b   1.000
_cell.length_c   1.000
_cell.angle_alpha   90.00
_cell.angle_beta   90.00
_cell.angle_gamma   90.00
#
_symmetry.space_group_name_H-M   'P 1'
#
loop_
_entity.id
_entity.type
_entity.pdbx_description
1 polymer ?
#
loop_
_entity_poly.entity_id
_entity_poly.type
_entity_poly.pdbx_seq_one_letter_code
_entity_poly.pdbx_strand_id
1 'polypeptide(L)'
;MLWHVAALLTAGLDLGEALVSFAAVGAAREEVFASRGWSERAWAAARERLAARGGADGSGEATAVGREGRAQVERLTDRLAVPPWRAMGPLRTGWPARCCR
;
A
#
# COMPACT_ATOMS: atom_id res chain seq x y z
N MET A 1 0.57 -9.61 2.18
CA MET A 1 1.18 -8.54 2.99
C MET A 1 2.68 -8.38 2.76
N LEU A 2 3.52 -9.43 2.90
CA LEU A 2 4.98 -9.29 2.76
C LEU A 2 5.44 -8.66 1.43
N TRP A 3 4.84 -9.08 0.30
CA TRP A 3 5.15 -8.53 -1.03
C TRP A 3 4.86 -7.04 -1.17
N HIS A 4 3.81 -6.57 -0.50
CA HIS A 4 3.40 -5.17 -0.54
C HIS A 4 4.37 -4.28 0.25
N VAL A 5 4.79 -4.74 1.43
CA VAL A 5 5.82 -4.05 2.22
C VAL A 5 7.13 -3.95 1.44
N ALA A 6 7.56 -5.04 0.79
CA ALA A 6 8.75 -5.02 -0.05
C ALA A 6 8.61 -4.03 -1.22
N ALA A 7 7.44 -3.96 -1.87
CA ALA A 7 7.19 -3.02 -2.95
C ALA A 7 7.25 -1.56 -2.49
N LEU A 8 6.67 -1.24 -1.32
CA LEU A 8 6.72 0.09 -0.71
C LEU A 8 8.16 0.53 -0.41
N LEU A 9 8.93 -0.35 0.23
CA LEU A 9 10.35 -0.08 0.53
C LEU A 9 11.18 0.09 -0.74
N THR A 10 10.90 -0.70 -1.78
CA THR A 10 11.56 -0.58 -3.09
C THR A 10 11.23 0.74 -3.78
N ALA A 11 10.02 1.27 -3.57
CA ALA A 11 9.63 2.61 -4.03
C ALA A 11 10.20 3.75 -3.16
N GLY A 12 11.01 3.42 -2.14
CA GLY A 12 11.63 4.38 -1.25
C GLY A 12 10.65 5.08 -0.32
N LEU A 13 9.50 4.45 -0.04
CA LEU A 13 8.54 4.91 0.96
C LEU A 13 8.85 4.26 2.30
N ASP A 14 9.02 5.08 3.33
CA ASP A 14 8.97 4.58 4.71
C ASP A 14 7.53 4.20 5.11
N LEU A 15 7.38 3.57 6.28
CA LEU A 15 6.08 3.09 6.73
C LEU A 15 5.05 4.23 6.89
N GLY A 16 5.48 5.43 7.28
CA GLY A 16 4.60 6.58 7.42
C GLY A 16 4.20 7.14 6.07
N GLU A 17 5.16 7.34 5.17
CA GLU A 17 4.90 7.79 3.80
C GLU A 17 4.00 6.80 3.04
N ALA A 18 4.10 5.50 3.32
CA ALA A 18 3.20 4.49 2.77
C ALA A 18 1.74 4.70 3.19
N LEU A 19 1.48 4.99 4.47
CA LEU A 19 0.11 5.22 4.96
C LEU A 19 -0.43 6.58 4.51
N VAL A 20 0.40 7.62 4.55
CA VAL A 20 0.03 8.94 4.05
C VAL A 20 -0.29 8.89 2.57
N SER A 21 0.54 8.23 1.75
CA SER A 21 0.27 8.10 0.31
C SER A 21 -1.00 7.28 0.01
N PHE A 22 -1.35 6.34 0.88
CA PHE A 22 -2.63 5.62 0.81
C PHE A 22 -3.83 6.51 1.15
N ALA A 23 -3.71 7.36 2.18
CA ALA A 23 -4.75 8.33 2.51
C ALA A 23 -4.88 9.44 1.46
N ALA A 24 -3.76 9.93 0.91
CA ALA A 24 -3.69 11.00 -0.08
C ALA A 24 -4.36 10.64 -1.42
N VAL A 25 -4.53 9.35 -1.74
CA VAL A 25 -5.32 8.89 -2.90
C VAL A 25 -6.79 8.63 -2.55
N GLY A 26 -7.23 9.00 -1.35
CA GLY A 26 -8.60 8.81 -0.87
C GLY A 26 -8.95 7.39 -0.46
N ALA A 27 -7.98 6.47 -0.34
CA ALA A 27 -8.26 5.06 -0.04
C ALA A 27 -8.60 4.80 1.44
N ALA A 28 -8.24 5.74 2.33
CA ALA A 28 -8.73 5.78 3.70
C ALA A 28 -8.67 7.22 4.24
N ARG A 29 -9.54 7.52 5.19
CA ARG A 29 -9.50 8.78 5.94
C ARG A 29 -8.33 8.77 6.92
N GLU A 30 -7.66 9.91 7.07
CA GLU A 30 -6.52 10.09 8.00
C GLU A 30 -6.88 9.69 9.44
N GLU A 31 -8.06 10.08 9.90
CA GLU A 31 -8.55 9.81 11.25
C GLU A 31 -8.53 8.31 11.65
N VAL A 32 -8.59 7.41 10.65
CA VAL A 32 -8.56 5.95 10.88
C VAL A 32 -7.20 5.48 11.43
N PHE A 33 -6.12 6.23 11.21
CA PHE A 33 -4.77 5.82 11.61
C PHE A 33 -4.42 6.17 13.06
N ALA A 34 -5.13 7.13 13.67
CA ALA A 34 -4.93 7.48 15.08
C ALA A 34 -5.19 6.28 16.01
N SER A 35 -6.28 5.54 15.77
CA SER A 35 -6.61 4.32 16.53
C SER A 35 -5.65 3.15 16.26
N ARG A 36 -4.76 3.28 15.26
CA ARG A 36 -3.76 2.29 14.86
C ARG A 36 -2.35 2.65 15.35
N GLY A 37 -2.24 3.58 16.30
CA GLY A 37 -0.98 3.95 16.95
C GLY A 37 -0.14 4.99 16.20
N TRP A 38 -0.68 5.61 15.15
CA TRP A 38 0.00 6.72 14.47
C TRP A 38 -0.27 8.03 15.19
N SER A 39 0.76 8.60 15.80
CA SER A 39 0.69 9.94 16.39
C SER A 39 0.56 11.00 15.30
N GLU A 40 -0.15 12.09 15.61
CA GLU A 40 -0.28 13.27 14.73
C GLU A 40 1.09 13.79 14.27
N ARG A 41 2.07 13.85 15.18
CA ARG A 41 3.44 14.29 14.86
C ARG A 41 4.13 13.39 13.84
N ALA A 42 4.00 12.06 14.00
CA ALA A 42 4.59 11.11 13.06
C ALA A 42 3.92 11.19 11.69
N TRP A 43 2.61 11.41 11.67
CA TRP A 43 1.83 11.60 10.45
C TRP A 43 2.21 12.89 9.71
N ALA A 44 2.27 14.02 10.41
CA ALA A 44 2.69 15.30 9.86
C ALA A 44 4.10 15.22 9.25
N ALA A 45 5.05 14.61 9.97
CA ALA A 45 6.41 14.42 9.46
C ALA A 45 6.44 13.54 8.19
N ALA A 46 5.58 12.51 8.11
CA ALA A 46 5.46 11.68 6.91
C ALA A 46 4.82 12.43 5.74
N ARG A 47 3.81 13.28 5.99
CA ARG A 47 3.21 14.18 4.98
C ARG A 47 4.26 15.14 4.42
N GLU A 48 5.08 15.75 5.27
CA GLU A 48 6.15 16.64 4.83
C GLU A 48 7.17 15.93 3.94
N ARG A 49 7.63 14.73 4.33
CA ARG A 49 8.56 13.94 3.50
C ARG A 49 7.95 13.53 2.16
N LEU A 50 6.68 13.12 2.15
CA LEU A 50 5.96 12.78 0.92
C LEU A 50 5.76 14.00 0.01
N ALA A 51 5.43 15.16 0.57
CA ALA A 51 5.27 16.41 -0.16
C ALA A 51 6.61 16.92 -0.72
N ALA A 52 7.70 16.82 0.05
CA ALA A 52 9.04 17.22 -0.37
C ALA A 52 9.54 16.44 -1.60
N ARG A 53 9.09 15.18 -1.78
CA ARG A 53 9.36 14.37 -2.98
C ARG A 53 8.29 14.50 -4.07
N GLY A 54 7.35 15.44 -3.93
CA GLY A 54 6.29 15.73 -4.89
C GLY A 54 5.15 14.71 -4.90
N GLY A 55 5.03 13.84 -3.90
CA GLY A 55 3.99 12.81 -3.82
C GLY A 55 2.61 13.33 -3.40
N ALA A 56 2.56 14.43 -2.66
CA ALA A 56 1.33 15.10 -2.23
C ALA A 56 1.46 16.62 -2.37
N ASP A 57 0.34 17.31 -2.60
CA ASP A 57 0.28 18.76 -2.67
C ASP A 57 0.07 19.42 -1.28
N GLY A 58 -0.06 20.75 -1.26
CA GLY A 58 -0.24 21.52 -0.02
C GLY A 58 -1.53 21.23 0.75
N SER A 59 -2.54 20.62 0.11
CA SER A 59 -3.75 20.13 0.77
C SER A 59 -3.58 18.70 1.31
N GLY A 60 -2.51 18.02 0.88
CA GLY A 60 -2.18 16.62 1.14
C GLY A 60 -2.91 15.62 0.27
N GLU A 61 -3.53 16.09 -0.80
CA GLU A 61 -4.02 15.24 -1.87
C GLU A 61 -2.83 14.73 -2.70
N ALA A 62 -2.95 13.51 -3.22
CA ALA A 62 -1.91 12.94 -4.05
C ALA A 62 -1.74 13.78 -5.33
N THR A 63 -0.50 14.04 -5.73
CA THR A 63 -0.20 14.63 -7.04
C THR A 63 -0.29 13.56 -8.13
N ALA A 64 -0.08 13.95 -9.39
CA ALA A 64 0.11 12.97 -10.47
C ALA A 64 1.30 12.02 -10.20
N VAL A 65 2.40 12.55 -9.66
CA VAL A 65 3.58 11.77 -9.28
C VAL A 65 3.25 10.79 -8.16
N GLY A 66 2.51 11.24 -7.13
CA GLY A 66 2.08 10.38 -6.03
C GLY A 66 1.17 9.24 -6.48
N ARG A 67 0.21 9.54 -7.37
CA ARG A 67 -0.68 8.52 -7.97
C ARG A 67 0.10 7.50 -8.79
N GLU A 68 1.04 7.94 -9.63
CA GLU A 68 1.87 7.03 -10.41
C GLU A 68 2.78 6.17 -9.50
N GLY A 69 3.36 6.76 -8.46
CA GLY A 69 4.14 6.01 -7.47
C GLY A 69 3.33 4.91 -6.78
N ARG A 70 2.08 5.20 -6.39
CA ARG A 70 1.15 4.19 -5.84
C ARG A 70 0.84 3.11 -6.88
N ALA A 71 0.57 3.48 -8.12
CA ALA A 71 0.33 2.51 -9.19
C ALA A 71 1.56 1.61 -9.44
N GLN A 72 2.77 2.14 -9.34
CA GLN A 72 4.01 1.37 -9.44
C GLN A 72 4.17 0.38 -8.29
N VAL A 73 3.83 0.77 -7.06
CA VAL A 73 3.82 -0.13 -5.89
C VAL A 73 2.87 -1.30 -6.10
N GLU A 74 1.66 -1.06 -6.59
CA GLU A 74 0.69 -2.15 -6.85
C GLU A 74 1.19 -3.08 -7.95
N ARG A 75 1.67 -2.54 -9.09
CA ARG A 75 2.25 -3.35 -10.17
C ARG A 75 3.44 -4.20 -9.70
N LEU A 76 4.27 -3.67 -8.82
CA LEU A 76 5.39 -4.42 -8.24
C LEU A 76 4.90 -5.48 -7.26
N THR A 77 3.91 -5.15 -6.42
CA THR A 77 3.25 -6.10 -5.51
C THR A 77 2.71 -7.30 -6.28
N ASP A 78 2.00 -7.05 -7.40
CA ASP A 78 1.46 -8.09 -8.27
C ASP A 78 2.57 -8.99 -8.80
N ARG A 79 3.64 -8.42 -9.35
CA ARG A 79 4.79 -9.18 -9.86
C ARG A 79 5.44 -10.05 -8.78
N LEU A 80 5.63 -9.50 -7.57
CA LEU A 80 6.22 -10.21 -6.44
C LEU A 80 5.30 -11.31 -5.90
N ALA A 81 3.98 -11.17 -6.06
CA ALA A 81 3.02 -12.17 -5.62
C ALA A 81 2.87 -13.36 -6.58
N VAL A 82 3.36 -13.28 -7.82
CA VAL A 82 3.23 -14.35 -8.84
C VAL A 82 3.87 -15.69 -8.45
N PRO A 83 5.12 -15.76 -7.93
CA PRO A 83 5.82 -17.04 -7.78
C PRO A 83 5.08 -18.07 -6.88
N PRO A 84 4.51 -17.69 -5.71
CA PRO A 84 3.69 -18.62 -4.92
C PRO A 84 2.51 -19.23 -5.69
N TRP A 85 1.84 -18.44 -6.53
CA TRP A 85 0.72 -18.94 -7.35
C TRP A 85 1.18 -19.93 -8.41
N ARG A 86 2.35 -19.69 -9.04
CA ARG A 86 2.93 -20.64 -10.01
C ARG A 86 3.31 -21.97 -9.36
N ALA A 87 3.78 -21.95 -8.11
CA ALA A 87 4.16 -23.15 -7.38
C ALA A 87 2.97 -24.06 -7.03
N MET A 88 1.75 -23.51 -6.91
CA MET A 88 0.55 -24.30 -6.62
C MET A 88 0.04 -25.13 -7.81
N GLY A 89 0.55 -24.89 -9.02
CA GLY A 89 0.10 -25.56 -10.24
C GLY A 89 -1.35 -25.17 -10.62
N PRO A 90 -1.97 -25.87 -11.59
CA PRO A 90 -3.36 -25.61 -11.97
C PRO A 90 -4.28 -25.74 -10.76
N LEU A 91 -5.19 -24.77 -10.57
CA LEU A 91 -6.24 -24.87 -9.57
C LEU A 91 -6.97 -26.21 -9.76
N ARG A 92 -6.87 -27.10 -8.77
CA ARG A 92 -7.73 -28.28 -8.71
C ARG A 92 -9.14 -27.77 -8.43
N THR A 93 -9.91 -27.53 -9.48
CA THR A 93 -11.35 -27.24 -9.42
C THR A 93 -12.08 -28.50 -8.98
N GLY A 94 -11.98 -28.79 -7.69
CA GLY A 94 -12.61 -29.93 -7.05
C GLY A 94 -12.74 -29.61 -5.58
N TRP A 95 -13.68 -28.72 -5.25
CA TRP A 95 -14.11 -28.53 -3.88
C TRP A 95 -14.62 -29.88 -3.37
N PRO A 96 -14.01 -30.51 -2.35
CA PRO A 96 -14.58 -31.72 -1.80
C PRO A 96 -15.91 -31.35 -1.14
N ALA A 97 -17.01 -31.91 -1.65
CA ALA A 97 -18.38 -31.73 -1.17
C ALA A 97 -18.63 -32.27 0.27
N ARG A 98 -17.61 -32.24 1.14
CA ARG A 98 -17.61 -32.88 2.47
C ARG A 98 -17.57 -31.88 3.62
N CYS A 99 -17.70 -30.57 3.37
CA CYS A 99 -17.73 -29.55 4.43
C CYS A 99 -19.13 -29.14 4.88
N CYS A 100 -20.20 -29.73 4.31
CA CYS A 100 -21.59 -29.44 4.71
C CYS A 100 -22.30 -30.68 5.29
N ARG A 101 -21.66 -31.41 6.19
CA ARG A 101 -22.35 -32.44 7.00
C ARG A 101 -22.12 -32.18 8.48
#